data_AF-A0AAP6Y243-F1
#
_entry.id   AF-A0AAP6Y243-F1
#
_cell.length_a   1.000
_cell.length_b   1.000
_cell.length_c   1.000
_cell.angle_alpha   90.00
_cell.angle_beta   90.00
_cell.angle_gamma   90.00
#
_symmetry.space_group_name_H-M   'P 1'
#
loop_
_entity.id
_entity.type
_entity.pdbx_description
1 polymer ?
#
loop_
_entity_poly.entity_id
_entity_poly.type
_entity_poly.pdbx_seq_one_letter_code
_entity_poly.pdbx_strand_id
1 'polypeptide(L)'
;MKKLFFVACILLSQKSFALEFAKYPIELSSGEGVNVVIAPTTDKKQALVKVTGINHDIDGIVFLTDLKPHGSNKAYKYTYDGTQRSLVSVEEGYRCCSYNLYIPDTRDGIYLSKKEESNPAIVEDLKAQYDQQLNKGTQAKLAKFNREKHLGYQQKNIAAANSEIDKQCGLKINTNVDWESIDDENLKEYPVGSFCAQVANEMAYMCEKDQSFKNDIAQFNAIECKFTNELKLRKNGNTLIFKTAPKAANQRRFIEAYLLNL
;
A
#
# COMPACT_ATOMS: atom_id res chain seq x y z
N MET A 1 -55.25 -30.10 -14.23
CA MET A 1 -55.72 -29.04 -13.31
C MET A 1 -54.52 -28.47 -12.55
N LYS A 2 -54.53 -27.15 -12.37
CA LYS A 2 -53.39 -26.24 -12.15
C LYS A 2 -52.47 -26.61 -10.97
N LYS A 3 -51.16 -26.72 -11.21
CA LYS A 3 -50.13 -26.64 -10.15
C LYS A 3 -49.81 -25.16 -9.93
N LEU A 4 -50.21 -24.61 -8.78
CA LEU A 4 -49.84 -23.27 -8.34
C LEU A 4 -48.33 -23.25 -8.05
N PHE A 5 -47.58 -22.42 -8.77
CA PHE A 5 -46.25 -21.98 -8.37
C PHE A 5 -46.41 -20.89 -7.30
N PHE A 6 -46.05 -21.20 -6.05
CA PHE A 6 -45.82 -20.20 -5.01
C PHE A 6 -44.41 -19.66 -5.19
N VAL A 7 -44.28 -18.44 -5.72
CA VAL A 7 -43.03 -17.68 -5.71
C VAL A 7 -42.99 -16.90 -4.40
N ALA A 8 -42.15 -17.35 -3.46
CA ALA A 8 -41.86 -16.60 -2.24
C ALA A 8 -40.81 -15.53 -2.55
N CYS A 9 -41.25 -14.29 -2.78
CA CYS A 9 -40.37 -13.12 -2.81
C CYS A 9 -39.92 -12.81 -1.38
N ILE A 10 -38.74 -13.30 -0.99
CA ILE A 10 -38.04 -12.82 0.21
C ILE A 10 -37.48 -11.44 -0.13
N LEU A 11 -38.22 -10.39 0.25
CA LEU A 11 -37.70 -9.03 0.31
C LEU A 11 -36.62 -9.01 1.40
N LEU A 12 -35.35 -9.10 1.00
CA LEU A 12 -34.21 -8.74 1.84
C LEU A 12 -34.30 -7.23 2.11
N SER A 13 -34.98 -6.87 3.20
CA SER A 13 -34.91 -5.53 3.77
C SER A 13 -33.48 -5.26 4.21
N GLN A 14 -32.65 -4.71 3.32
CA GLN A 14 -31.39 -4.11 3.71
C GLN A 14 -31.72 -2.97 4.67
N LYS A 15 -31.39 -3.12 5.94
CA LYS A 15 -31.40 -2.01 6.88
C LYS A 15 -30.36 -1.00 6.39
N SER A 16 -30.82 0.01 5.66
CA SER A 16 -30.03 1.21 5.41
C SER A 16 -29.88 1.90 6.76
N PHE A 17 -28.80 1.58 7.48
CA PHE A 17 -28.42 2.35 8.65
C PHE A 17 -27.88 3.68 8.12
N ALA A 18 -28.66 4.74 8.29
CA ALA A 18 -28.16 6.09 8.06
C ALA A 18 -26.97 6.33 9.00
N LEU A 19 -25.85 6.77 8.46
CA LEU A 19 -24.68 7.12 9.26
C LEU A 19 -25.00 8.37 10.08
N GLU A 20 -25.09 8.20 11.39
CA GLU A 20 -25.23 9.31 12.33
C GLU A 20 -23.84 9.80 12.76
N PHE A 21 -23.65 11.13 12.73
CA PHE A 21 -22.38 11.77 13.02
C PHE A 21 -22.43 12.56 14.31
N ALA A 22 -21.29 12.62 15.01
CA ALA A 22 -21.12 13.50 16.15
C ALA A 22 -21.34 14.97 15.73
N LYS A 23 -21.86 15.78 16.65
CA LYS A 23 -22.19 17.18 16.38
C LYS A 23 -20.97 18.03 15.97
N TYR A 24 -19.82 17.77 16.57
CA TYR A 24 -18.60 18.54 16.34
C TYR A 24 -17.56 17.67 15.65
N PRO A 25 -16.94 18.16 14.55
CA PRO A 25 -15.81 17.48 13.94
C PRO A 25 -14.53 17.68 14.76
N ILE A 26 -13.48 16.98 14.36
CA ILE A 26 -12.11 17.24 14.77
C ILE A 26 -11.46 17.97 13.62
N GLU A 27 -11.07 19.22 13.86
CA GLU A 27 -10.36 20.04 12.88
C GLU A 27 -8.88 20.07 13.20
N LEU A 28 -8.07 19.78 12.19
CA LEU A 28 -6.64 19.60 12.29
C LEU A 28 -5.93 20.44 11.22
N SER A 29 -4.73 20.92 11.54
CA SER A 29 -3.88 21.62 10.56
C SER A 29 -2.40 21.39 10.80
N SER A 30 -1.60 21.46 9.74
CA SER A 30 -0.14 21.55 9.82
C SER A 30 0.33 23.01 9.72
N GLY A 31 1.59 23.27 10.09
CA GLY A 31 2.22 24.58 9.88
C GLY A 31 2.45 24.92 8.39
N GLU A 32 2.29 23.94 7.49
CA GLU A 32 2.53 24.08 6.05
C GLU A 32 1.23 24.32 5.25
N GLY A 33 0.11 24.58 5.94
CA GLY A 33 -1.17 24.89 5.30
C GLY A 33 -2.03 23.68 4.93
N VAL A 34 -1.63 22.47 5.33
CA VAL A 34 -2.46 21.27 5.19
C VAL A 34 -3.55 21.28 6.24
N ASN A 35 -4.80 21.02 5.85
CA ASN A 35 -5.94 20.95 6.74
C ASN A 35 -6.64 19.59 6.61
N VAL A 36 -7.06 19.04 7.76
CA VAL A 36 -7.84 17.80 7.82
C VAL A 36 -9.05 18.01 8.72
N VAL A 37 -10.21 17.60 8.24
CA VAL A 37 -11.45 17.59 9.00
C VAL A 37 -11.93 16.15 9.14
N ILE A 38 -12.24 15.74 10.36
CA ILE A 38 -12.74 14.41 10.69
C ILE A 38 -14.10 14.57 11.35
N ALA A 39 -15.17 14.14 10.70
CA ALA A 39 -16.50 14.04 11.29
C ALA A 39 -16.76 12.57 11.68
N PRO A 40 -16.55 12.19 12.95
CA PRO A 40 -16.75 10.82 13.40
C PRO A 40 -18.23 10.46 13.51
N THR A 41 -18.54 9.19 13.29
CA THR A 41 -19.86 8.65 13.59
C THR A 41 -20.14 8.69 15.10
N THR A 42 -21.41 8.70 15.50
CA THR A 42 -21.82 8.70 16.92
C THR A 42 -21.28 7.48 17.67
N ASP A 43 -21.15 6.34 16.99
CA ASP A 43 -20.56 5.11 17.53
C ASP A 43 -19.01 5.07 17.50
N LYS A 44 -18.38 6.11 16.93
CA LYS A 44 -16.92 6.29 16.80
C LYS A 44 -16.19 5.19 16.02
N LYS A 45 -16.89 4.42 15.19
CA LYS A 45 -16.27 3.36 14.36
C LYS A 45 -15.84 3.84 12.98
N GLN A 46 -16.48 4.89 12.48
CA GLN A 46 -16.20 5.45 11.17
C GLN A 46 -16.10 6.96 11.25
N ALA A 47 -15.61 7.59 10.19
CA ALA A 47 -15.63 9.03 10.04
C ALA A 47 -15.66 9.45 8.57
N LEU A 48 -16.30 10.57 8.28
CA LEU A 48 -16.00 11.33 7.07
C LEU A 48 -14.71 12.10 7.31
N VAL A 49 -13.73 11.91 6.43
CA VAL A 49 -12.44 12.58 6.50
C VAL A 49 -12.21 13.32 5.21
N LYS A 50 -11.93 14.63 5.32
CA LYS A 50 -11.55 15.50 4.20
C LYS A 50 -10.15 16.03 4.44
N VAL A 51 -9.31 15.95 3.41
CA VAL A 51 -7.97 16.54 3.41
C VAL A 51 -7.94 17.66 2.38
N THR A 52 -7.31 18.78 2.71
CA THR A 52 -7.16 19.94 1.81
C THR A 52 -5.78 20.58 1.95
N GLY A 53 -5.30 21.22 0.89
CA GLY A 53 -4.01 21.91 0.88
C GLY A 53 -2.84 21.00 0.53
N ILE A 54 -3.09 19.91 -0.20
CA ILE A 54 -2.05 18.99 -0.68
C ILE A 54 -2.04 18.92 -2.20
N ASN A 55 -0.90 18.64 -2.80
CA ASN A 55 -0.78 18.40 -4.24
C ASN A 55 -0.96 16.90 -4.55
N HIS A 56 -2.20 16.41 -4.47
CA HIS A 56 -2.51 14.99 -4.70
C HIS A 56 -3.97 14.80 -5.12
N ASP A 57 -4.28 13.69 -5.82
CA ASP A 57 -5.63 13.32 -6.28
C ASP A 57 -6.70 13.16 -5.18
N ILE A 58 -6.29 13.15 -3.91
CA ILE A 58 -7.21 13.05 -2.77
C ILE A 58 -7.54 14.42 -2.18
N ASP A 59 -6.92 15.50 -2.66
CA ASP A 59 -7.17 16.86 -2.20
C ASP A 59 -8.63 17.25 -2.43
N GLY A 60 -9.29 17.72 -1.37
CA GLY A 60 -10.70 18.10 -1.39
C GLY A 60 -11.70 16.94 -1.42
N ILE A 61 -11.24 15.69 -1.49
CA ILE A 61 -12.12 14.52 -1.49
C ILE A 61 -12.51 14.15 -0.05
N VAL A 62 -13.80 13.84 0.14
CA VAL A 62 -14.34 13.35 1.41
C VAL A 62 -14.44 11.84 1.34
N PHE A 63 -13.75 11.15 2.24
CA PHE A 63 -13.80 9.70 2.34
C PHE A 63 -14.61 9.27 3.56
N LEU A 64 -15.47 8.27 3.38
CA LEU A 64 -15.91 7.45 4.50
C LEU A 64 -14.76 6.51 4.88
N THR A 65 -14.32 6.60 6.13
CA THR A 65 -13.18 5.86 6.66
C THR A 65 -13.58 5.00 7.84
N ASP A 66 -12.90 3.88 8.02
CA ASP A 66 -13.05 3.04 9.20
C ASP A 66 -11.94 3.34 10.21
N LEU A 67 -12.28 3.53 11.48
CA LEU A 67 -11.31 3.61 12.56
C LEU A 67 -10.85 2.19 12.94
N LYS A 68 -9.64 1.82 12.49
CA LYS A 68 -9.09 0.46 12.64
C LYS A 68 -7.73 0.48 13.33
N PRO A 69 -7.28 -0.65 13.93
CA PRO A 69 -5.94 -0.77 14.47
C PRO A 69 -4.84 -0.46 13.44
N HIS A 70 -3.77 0.16 13.90
CA HIS A 70 -2.57 0.51 13.16
C HIS A 70 -1.35 0.45 14.09
N GLY A 71 -0.74 -0.74 14.21
CA GLY A 71 0.29 -0.97 15.22
C GLY A 71 -0.29 -0.86 16.64
N SER A 72 0.38 -0.12 17.52
CA SER A 72 -0.13 0.25 18.85
C SER A 72 -1.21 1.35 18.81
N ASN A 73 -1.40 1.99 17.65
CA ASN A 73 -2.27 3.14 17.47
C ASN A 73 -3.56 2.75 16.72
N LYS A 74 -4.45 3.72 16.49
CA LYS A 74 -5.58 3.59 15.57
C LYS A 74 -5.34 4.43 14.33
N ALA A 75 -6.05 4.16 13.25
CA ALA A 75 -6.06 5.01 12.07
C ALA A 75 -7.43 5.01 11.40
N TYR A 76 -7.80 6.16 10.86
CA TYR A 76 -8.87 6.28 9.89
C TYR A 76 -8.37 5.73 8.56
N LYS A 77 -8.90 4.58 8.16
CA LYS A 77 -8.47 3.85 6.96
C LYS A 77 -9.50 3.95 5.85
N TYR A 78 -8.99 3.98 4.62
CA TYR A 78 -9.79 4.03 3.39
C TYR A 78 -9.15 3.13 2.33
N THR A 79 -9.89 2.88 1.24
CA THR A 79 -9.36 2.13 0.10
C THR A 79 -8.86 3.11 -0.95
N TYR A 80 -7.59 2.99 -1.30
CA TYR A 80 -6.95 3.74 -2.37
C TYR A 80 -6.13 2.77 -3.22
N ASP A 81 -6.31 2.84 -4.54
CA ASP A 81 -5.54 2.05 -5.49
C ASP A 81 -5.53 0.55 -5.13
N GLY A 82 -6.73 -0.02 -4.93
CA GLY A 82 -6.96 -1.42 -4.61
C GLY A 82 -6.57 -1.87 -3.21
N THR A 83 -6.03 -0.99 -2.36
CA THR A 83 -5.45 -1.36 -1.06
C THR A 83 -6.01 -0.52 0.08
N GLN A 84 -6.15 -1.11 1.27
CA GLN A 84 -6.52 -0.35 2.45
C GLN A 84 -5.30 0.42 2.97
N ARG A 85 -5.43 1.74 3.07
CA ARG A 85 -4.38 2.66 3.53
C ARG A 85 -4.84 3.39 4.79
N SER A 86 -3.89 3.75 5.64
CA SER A 86 -4.14 4.73 6.70
C SER A 86 -4.16 6.12 6.07
N LEU A 87 -5.23 6.88 6.28
CA LEU A 87 -5.29 8.29 5.89
C LEU A 87 -4.78 9.16 7.04
N VAL A 88 -5.33 8.95 8.24
CA VAL A 88 -4.92 9.67 9.45
C VAL A 88 -4.69 8.67 10.57
N SER A 89 -3.48 8.61 11.11
CA SER A 89 -3.22 7.89 12.37
C SER A 89 -3.63 8.75 13.57
N VAL A 90 -4.05 8.09 14.63
CA VAL A 90 -4.44 8.67 15.90
C VAL A 90 -3.70 7.93 16.99
N GLU A 91 -2.88 8.67 17.73
CA GLU A 91 -2.15 8.18 18.89
C GLU A 91 -2.72 8.81 20.16
N GLU A 92 -3.16 7.93 21.06
CA GLU A 92 -3.76 8.30 22.34
C GLU A 92 -2.65 8.47 23.39
N GLY A 93 -2.26 9.72 23.66
CA GLY A 93 -1.27 10.07 24.69
C GLY A 93 -1.89 10.63 25.98
N TYR A 94 -1.05 10.87 27.01
CA TYR A 94 -1.46 11.29 28.36
C TYR A 94 -2.27 12.61 28.41
N ARG A 95 -2.16 13.48 27.40
CA ARG A 95 -2.95 14.73 27.26
C ARG A 95 -3.87 14.74 26.02
N CYS A 96 -4.02 13.59 25.33
CA CYS A 96 -4.65 13.45 24.01
C CYS A 96 -4.00 14.37 22.94
N CYS A 97 -4.26 14.21 21.66
CA CYS A 97 -3.99 13.01 20.87
C CYS A 97 -3.08 13.51 19.71
N SER A 98 -2.08 12.75 19.27
CA SER A 98 -1.28 13.13 18.08
C SER A 98 -1.93 12.58 16.81
N TYR A 99 -1.90 13.39 15.76
CA TYR A 99 -2.46 13.04 14.46
C TYR A 99 -1.39 13.16 13.39
N ASN A 100 -1.23 12.12 12.56
CA ASN A 100 -0.38 12.20 11.37
C ASN A 100 -1.20 11.82 10.14
N LEU A 101 -1.16 12.69 9.13
CA LEU A 101 -1.71 12.45 7.79
C LEU A 101 -0.70 11.67 6.95
N TYR A 102 -1.17 10.66 6.22
CA TYR A 102 -0.40 9.94 5.22
C TYR A 102 -1.02 10.14 3.85
N ILE A 103 -0.28 10.78 2.96
CA ILE A 103 -0.66 10.96 1.56
C ILE A 103 -0.17 9.71 0.79
N PRO A 104 -0.98 9.11 -0.10
CA PRO A 104 -0.50 8.01 -0.94
C PRO A 104 0.77 8.37 -1.69
N ASP A 105 1.59 7.36 -1.97
CA ASP A 105 2.86 7.47 -2.69
C ASP A 105 3.93 8.37 -2.02
N THR A 106 3.67 8.88 -0.82
CA THR A 106 4.64 9.60 0.01
C THR A 106 5.14 8.70 1.14
N ARG A 107 6.34 8.99 1.67
CA ARG A 107 6.98 8.20 2.73
C ARG A 107 6.68 8.73 4.12
N ASP A 108 6.62 10.05 4.27
CA ASP A 108 6.59 10.70 5.58
C ASP A 108 5.18 11.10 5.98
N GLY A 109 4.88 10.94 7.26
CA GLY A 109 3.64 11.42 7.85
C GLY A 109 3.72 12.91 8.13
N ILE A 110 2.65 13.64 7.81
CA ILE A 110 2.53 15.07 8.12
C ILE A 110 1.87 15.20 9.50
N TYR A 111 2.59 15.76 10.46
CA TYR A 111 2.06 16.04 11.79
C TYR A 111 0.94 17.09 11.71
N LEU A 112 -0.15 16.83 12.41
CA LEU A 112 -1.30 17.71 12.48
C LEU A 112 -1.61 18.09 13.93
N SER A 113 -1.83 19.38 14.15
CA SER A 113 -2.29 19.91 15.43
C SER A 113 -3.80 20.12 15.40
N LYS A 114 -4.46 19.80 16.51
CA LYS A 114 -5.89 20.05 16.69
C LYS A 114 -6.16 21.52 16.93
N LYS A 115 -7.19 22.06 16.26
CA LYS A 115 -7.70 23.42 16.54
C LYS A 115 -8.52 23.41 17.83
N GLU A 116 -8.40 24.48 18.61
CA GLU A 116 -9.13 24.61 19.89
C GLU A 116 -10.63 24.74 19.68
N GLU A 117 -11.02 25.50 18.66
CA GLU A 117 -12.41 25.71 18.26
C GLU A 117 -12.82 24.75 17.15
N SER A 118 -14.11 24.40 17.14
CA SER A 118 -14.68 23.63 16.03
C SER A 118 -16.09 24.05 15.69
N ASN A 119 -16.39 24.07 14.38
CA ASN A 119 -17.67 24.50 13.85
C ASN A 119 -18.57 23.31 13.49
N PRO A 120 -19.75 23.14 14.13
CA PRO A 120 -20.65 22.03 13.86
C PRO A 120 -21.25 22.06 12.44
N ALA A 121 -21.31 23.22 11.79
CA ALA A 121 -21.83 23.34 10.42
C ALA A 121 -20.99 22.56 9.39
N ILE A 122 -19.71 22.32 9.69
CA ILE A 122 -18.79 21.56 8.84
C ILE A 122 -19.25 20.11 8.65
N VAL A 123 -19.93 19.52 9.64
CA VAL A 123 -20.40 18.12 9.54
C VAL A 123 -21.43 17.95 8.43
N GLU A 124 -22.40 18.86 8.33
CA GLU A 124 -23.42 18.82 7.28
C GLU A 124 -22.83 19.11 5.90
N ASP A 125 -21.86 20.03 5.82
CA ASP A 125 -21.12 20.29 4.58
C ASP A 125 -20.33 19.05 4.10
N LEU A 126 -19.63 18.36 5.01
CA LEU A 126 -18.90 17.13 4.69
C LEU A 126 -19.82 16.02 4.17
N LYS A 127 -20.99 15.84 4.79
CA LYS A 127 -22.00 14.88 4.32
C LYS A 127 -22.46 15.20 2.90
N ALA A 128 -22.85 16.44 2.65
CA ALA A 128 -23.33 16.86 1.33
C ALA A 128 -22.26 16.66 0.23
N GLN A 129 -21.00 17.00 0.54
CA GLN A 129 -19.88 16.77 -0.37
C GLN A 129 -19.63 15.27 -0.60
N TYR A 130 -19.66 14.47 0.45
CA TYR A 130 -19.52 13.02 0.36
C TYR A 130 -20.59 12.42 -0.54
N ASP A 131 -21.87 12.75 -0.32
CA ASP A 131 -22.99 12.22 -1.10
C ASP A 131 -22.88 12.65 -2.57
N GLN A 132 -22.51 13.91 -2.83
CA GLN A 132 -22.29 14.39 -4.20
C GLN A 132 -21.14 13.63 -4.89
N GLN A 133 -20.03 13.40 -4.19
CA GLN A 133 -18.87 12.68 -4.73
C GLN A 133 -19.17 11.19 -4.92
N LEU A 134 -19.94 10.60 -4.01
CA LEU A 134 -20.39 9.21 -4.07
C LEU A 134 -21.26 8.98 -5.31
N ASN A 135 -22.21 9.89 -5.57
CA ASN A 135 -23.06 9.86 -6.78
C ASN A 135 -22.25 10.01 -8.08
N LYS A 136 -21.09 10.67 -8.03
CA LYS A 136 -20.15 10.79 -9.16
C LYS A 136 -19.20 9.58 -9.27
N GLY A 137 -19.23 8.65 -8.33
CA GLY A 137 -18.34 7.50 -8.29
C GLY A 137 -16.88 7.84 -7.97
N THR A 138 -16.62 9.01 -7.37
CA THR A 138 -15.24 9.48 -7.11
C THR A 138 -14.45 8.50 -6.24
N GLN A 139 -15.03 8.02 -5.15
CA GLN A 139 -14.38 7.08 -4.23
C GLN A 139 -14.15 5.73 -4.91
N ALA A 140 -15.10 5.25 -5.72
CA ALA A 140 -14.94 4.00 -6.47
C ALA A 140 -13.80 4.11 -7.50
N LYS A 141 -13.65 5.26 -8.16
CA LYS A 141 -12.55 5.52 -9.10
C LYS A 141 -11.20 5.49 -8.39
N LEU A 142 -11.07 6.17 -7.24
CA LEU A 142 -9.82 6.21 -6.47
C LEU A 142 -9.49 4.87 -5.78
N ALA A 143 -10.51 4.09 -5.42
CA ALA A 143 -10.33 2.77 -4.82
C ALA A 143 -9.95 1.68 -5.84
N LYS A 144 -10.17 1.91 -7.14
CA LYS A 144 -9.88 0.93 -8.20
C LYS A 144 -8.37 0.70 -8.29
N PHE A 145 -7.99 -0.58 -8.27
CA PHE A 145 -6.60 -0.99 -8.44
C PHE A 145 -6.05 -0.60 -9.82
N ASN A 146 -4.90 0.04 -9.84
CA ASN A 146 -4.16 0.41 -11.03
C ASN A 146 -2.95 -0.53 -11.20
N ARG A 147 -3.19 -1.68 -11.83
CA ARG A 147 -2.16 -2.71 -12.08
C ARG A 147 -0.91 -2.13 -12.75
N GLU A 148 -1.07 -1.28 -13.75
CA GLU A 148 0.06 -0.69 -14.49
C GLU A 148 0.94 0.18 -13.59
N LYS A 149 0.34 1.02 -12.74
CA LYS A 149 1.07 1.83 -11.76
C LYS A 149 1.86 0.94 -10.79
N HIS A 150 1.23 -0.10 -10.26
CA HIS A 150 1.88 -1.06 -9.35
C HIS A 150 3.04 -1.78 -10.04
N LEU A 151 2.82 -2.33 -11.24
CA LEU A 151 3.88 -2.99 -12.01
C LEU A 151 5.04 -2.04 -12.31
N GLY A 152 4.76 -0.80 -12.72
CA GLY A 152 5.79 0.20 -12.98
C GLY A 152 6.65 0.49 -11.75
N TYR A 153 6.07 0.53 -10.55
CA TYR A 153 6.82 0.65 -9.30
C TYR A 153 7.69 -0.60 -9.03
N GLN A 154 7.13 -1.81 -9.17
CA GLN A 154 7.87 -3.05 -8.94
C GLN A 154 9.04 -3.22 -9.93
N GLN A 155 8.83 -2.88 -11.20
CA GLN A 155 9.85 -2.94 -12.25
C GLN A 155 10.98 -1.93 -11.99
N LYS A 156 10.67 -0.73 -11.49
CA LYS A 156 11.69 0.26 -11.09
C LYS A 156 12.59 -0.27 -9.97
N ASN A 157 12.03 -0.96 -8.98
CA ASN A 157 12.83 -1.57 -7.90
C ASN A 157 13.80 -2.62 -8.43
N ILE A 158 13.37 -3.44 -9.39
CA ILE A 158 14.23 -4.43 -10.04
C ILE A 158 15.32 -3.76 -10.88
N ALA A 159 14.96 -2.76 -11.69
CA ALA A 159 15.92 -2.02 -12.51
C ALA A 159 16.99 -1.34 -11.65
N ALA A 160 16.60 -0.77 -10.50
CA ALA A 160 17.54 -0.19 -9.55
C ALA A 160 18.54 -1.23 -9.00
N ALA A 161 18.07 -2.43 -8.65
CA ALA A 161 18.93 -3.51 -8.18
C ALA A 161 19.90 -4.01 -9.26
N ASN A 162 19.42 -4.20 -10.51
CA ASN A 162 20.27 -4.58 -11.63
C ASN A 162 21.34 -3.50 -11.91
N SER A 163 20.97 -2.22 -11.81
CA SER A 163 21.91 -1.10 -11.95
C SER A 163 22.98 -1.07 -10.85
N GLU A 164 22.64 -1.52 -9.63
CA GLU A 164 23.60 -1.59 -8.54
C GLU A 164 24.63 -2.71 -8.76
N ILE A 165 24.25 -3.83 -9.41
CA ILE A 165 25.24 -4.84 -9.85
C ILE A 165 26.22 -4.23 -10.85
N ASP A 166 25.73 -3.53 -11.87
CA ASP A 166 26.60 -2.91 -12.89
C ASP A 166 27.59 -1.94 -12.21
N LYS A 167 27.07 -1.12 -11.29
CA LYS A 167 27.89 -0.17 -10.52
C LYS A 167 28.93 -0.85 -9.61
N GLN A 168 28.57 -1.89 -8.86
CA GLN A 168 29.44 -2.50 -7.84
C GLN A 168 30.34 -3.61 -8.39
N CYS A 169 29.85 -4.37 -9.36
CA CYS A 169 30.54 -5.52 -9.94
C CYS A 169 31.09 -5.26 -11.35
N GLY A 170 30.59 -4.24 -12.08
CA GLY A 170 30.90 -4.02 -13.50
C GLY A 170 30.26 -5.06 -14.43
N LEU A 171 29.18 -5.70 -13.98
CA LEU A 171 28.50 -6.79 -14.71
C LEU A 171 27.06 -6.41 -15.04
N LYS A 172 26.63 -6.71 -16.27
CA LYS A 172 25.25 -6.52 -16.71
C LYS A 172 24.44 -7.79 -16.50
N ILE A 173 23.83 -7.89 -15.32
CA ILE A 173 22.94 -9.00 -14.94
C ILE A 173 21.52 -8.46 -14.80
N ASN A 174 20.59 -8.99 -15.59
CA ASN A 174 19.20 -8.54 -15.58
C ASN A 174 18.30 -9.53 -14.85
N THR A 175 17.50 -9.02 -13.91
CA THR A 175 16.43 -9.80 -13.29
C THR A 175 15.15 -9.69 -14.12
N ASN A 176 14.59 -10.84 -14.50
CA ASN A 176 13.34 -11.00 -15.23
C ASN A 176 12.26 -11.58 -14.31
N VAL A 177 11.01 -11.16 -14.56
CA VAL A 177 9.82 -11.63 -13.85
C VAL A 177 8.72 -11.81 -14.89
N ASP A 178 8.03 -12.96 -14.84
CA ASP A 178 6.78 -13.16 -15.57
C ASP A 178 5.65 -12.41 -14.85
N TRP A 179 5.47 -11.13 -15.21
CA TRP A 179 4.45 -10.28 -14.61
C TRP A 179 3.03 -10.72 -14.94
N GLU A 180 2.79 -11.44 -16.04
CA GLU A 180 1.46 -11.93 -16.39
C GLU A 180 1.01 -13.04 -15.44
N SER A 181 1.95 -13.82 -14.90
CA SER A 181 1.68 -14.86 -13.90
C SER A 181 1.33 -14.34 -12.50
N ILE A 182 1.53 -13.04 -12.21
CA ILE A 182 1.30 -12.46 -10.89
C ILE A 182 -0.07 -11.78 -10.87
N ASP A 183 -0.99 -12.30 -10.06
CA ASP A 183 -2.32 -11.71 -9.91
C ASP A 183 -2.32 -10.37 -9.15
N ASP A 184 -3.42 -9.62 -9.26
CA ASP A 184 -3.59 -8.33 -8.62
C ASP A 184 -3.57 -8.42 -7.08
N GLU A 185 -4.00 -9.54 -6.49
CA GLU A 185 -4.01 -9.71 -5.04
C GLU A 185 -2.59 -9.78 -4.48
N ASN A 186 -1.69 -10.51 -5.16
CA ASN A 186 -0.28 -10.55 -4.83
C ASN A 186 0.39 -9.18 -5.01
N LEU A 187 0.04 -8.42 -6.05
CA LEU A 187 0.60 -7.08 -6.25
C LEU A 187 0.11 -6.06 -5.19
N LYS A 188 -1.11 -6.23 -4.68
CA LYS A 188 -1.66 -5.42 -3.58
C LYS A 188 -1.01 -5.74 -2.24
N GLU A 189 -0.77 -7.02 -1.97
CA GLU A 189 -0.29 -7.49 -0.68
C GLU A 189 1.23 -7.41 -0.55
N TYR A 190 1.97 -7.72 -1.61
CA TYR A 190 3.41 -7.92 -1.54
C TYR A 190 4.21 -6.97 -2.46
N PRO A 191 5.36 -6.47 -2.00
CA PRO A 191 6.32 -5.77 -2.85
C PRO A 191 7.11 -6.78 -3.72
N VAL A 192 6.44 -7.39 -4.70
CA VAL A 192 6.98 -8.47 -5.54
C VAL A 192 8.32 -8.10 -6.18
N GLY A 193 8.47 -6.87 -6.67
CA GLY A 193 9.71 -6.37 -7.25
C GLY A 193 10.86 -6.35 -6.25
N SER A 194 10.60 -5.97 -5.00
CA SER A 194 11.60 -5.99 -3.93
C SER A 194 12.01 -7.42 -3.56
N PHE A 195 11.08 -8.38 -3.58
CA PHE A 195 11.42 -9.79 -3.39
C PHE A 195 12.28 -10.32 -4.54
N CYS A 196 11.89 -10.05 -5.79
CA CYS A 196 12.64 -10.48 -6.96
C CYS A 196 14.01 -9.81 -7.10
N ALA A 197 14.17 -8.59 -6.59
CA ALA A 197 15.43 -7.88 -6.57
C ALA A 197 16.46 -8.44 -5.56
N GLN A 198 16.10 -9.35 -4.66
CA GLN A 198 16.98 -9.77 -3.56
C GLN A 198 18.30 -10.40 -4.02
N VAL A 199 18.28 -11.25 -5.06
CA VAL A 199 19.51 -11.86 -5.58
C VAL A 199 20.45 -10.82 -6.17
N ALA A 200 19.89 -9.88 -6.94
CA ALA A 200 20.66 -8.80 -7.54
C ALA A 200 21.28 -7.88 -6.47
N ASN A 201 20.50 -7.51 -5.46
CA ASN A 201 20.98 -6.70 -4.35
C ASN A 201 22.09 -7.40 -3.55
N GLU A 202 21.97 -8.72 -3.32
CA GLU A 202 22.99 -9.46 -2.59
C GLU A 202 24.28 -9.58 -3.41
N MET A 203 24.20 -9.82 -4.73
CA MET A 203 25.37 -9.81 -5.60
C MET A 203 26.10 -8.46 -5.55
N ALA A 204 25.36 -7.36 -5.66
CA ALA A 204 25.94 -6.03 -5.61
C ALA A 204 26.60 -5.74 -4.26
N TYR A 205 25.93 -6.12 -3.16
CA TYR A 205 26.48 -6.02 -1.81
C TYR A 205 27.78 -6.83 -1.65
N MET A 206 27.81 -8.07 -2.17
CA MET A 206 29.00 -8.91 -2.10
C MET A 206 30.17 -8.32 -2.90
N CYS A 207 29.95 -7.75 -4.08
CA CYS A 207 31.00 -7.04 -4.82
C CYS A 207 31.46 -5.76 -4.12
N GLU A 208 30.55 -5.02 -3.47
CA GLU A 208 30.90 -3.86 -2.65
C GLU A 208 31.85 -4.27 -1.51
N LYS A 209 31.64 -5.45 -0.92
CA LYS A 209 32.48 -6.00 0.16
C LYS A 209 33.79 -6.62 -0.33
N ASP A 210 33.75 -7.34 -1.44
CA ASP A 210 34.88 -8.02 -2.04
C ASP A 210 34.78 -7.96 -3.57
N GLN A 211 35.63 -7.12 -4.17
CA GLN A 211 35.66 -6.94 -5.62
C GLN A 211 36.10 -8.19 -6.40
N SER A 212 36.69 -9.20 -5.74
CA SER A 212 37.05 -10.47 -6.39
C SER A 212 35.83 -11.35 -6.66
N PHE A 213 34.74 -11.17 -5.89
CA PHE A 213 33.49 -11.93 -6.03
C PHE A 213 32.86 -11.81 -7.43
N LYS A 214 33.10 -10.71 -8.15
CA LYS A 214 32.62 -10.54 -9.53
C LYS A 214 33.08 -11.69 -10.45
N ASN A 215 34.21 -12.33 -10.17
CA ASN A 215 34.70 -13.46 -10.95
C ASN A 215 33.82 -14.71 -10.78
N ASP A 216 33.26 -14.93 -9.59
CA ASP A 216 32.41 -16.08 -9.26
C ASP A 216 31.06 -16.00 -10.00
N ILE A 217 30.59 -14.77 -10.22
CA ILE A 217 29.31 -14.49 -10.87
C ILE A 217 29.43 -14.05 -12.35
N ALA A 218 30.64 -13.92 -12.90
CA ALA A 218 30.88 -13.40 -14.25
C ALA A 218 30.21 -14.23 -15.36
N GLN A 219 29.95 -15.51 -15.10
CA GLN A 219 29.25 -16.42 -16.01
C GLN A 219 27.75 -16.10 -16.16
N PHE A 220 27.16 -15.35 -15.23
CA PHE A 220 25.73 -15.06 -15.23
C PHE A 220 25.42 -13.78 -15.99
N ASN A 221 24.32 -13.79 -16.75
CA ASN A 221 23.78 -12.61 -17.41
C ASN A 221 22.31 -12.33 -17.05
N ALA A 222 21.65 -13.28 -16.38
CA ALA A 222 20.24 -13.16 -16.03
C ALA A 222 19.90 -13.82 -14.69
N ILE A 223 18.89 -13.26 -14.02
CA ILE A 223 18.20 -13.84 -12.88
C ILE A 223 16.74 -14.00 -13.29
N GLU A 224 16.22 -15.22 -13.28
CA GLU A 224 14.80 -15.49 -13.50
C GLU A 224 14.10 -15.62 -12.16
N CYS A 225 13.32 -14.62 -11.78
CA CYS A 225 12.56 -14.64 -10.54
C CYS A 225 11.16 -15.22 -10.75
N LYS A 226 10.77 -16.12 -9.85
CA LYS A 226 9.42 -16.67 -9.73
C LYS A 226 8.86 -16.34 -8.36
N PHE A 227 7.73 -15.65 -8.33
CA PHE A 227 7.03 -15.33 -7.09
C PHE A 227 6.18 -16.52 -6.65
N THR A 228 6.61 -17.22 -5.60
CA THR A 228 5.99 -18.49 -5.19
C THR A 228 5.86 -18.60 -3.67
N ASN A 229 5.57 -19.81 -3.17
CA ASN A 229 5.58 -20.13 -1.74
C ASN A 229 6.77 -21.04 -1.33
N GLU A 230 7.68 -21.36 -2.25
CA GLU A 230 8.86 -22.19 -2.01
C GLU A 230 10.13 -21.36 -2.25
N LEU A 231 10.94 -21.15 -1.21
CA LEU A 231 12.22 -20.46 -1.36
C LEU A 231 13.24 -21.38 -2.02
N LYS A 232 13.82 -20.96 -3.15
CA LYS A 232 14.79 -21.78 -3.90
C LYS A 232 15.69 -20.93 -4.77
N LEU A 233 16.96 -21.29 -4.87
CA LEU A 233 17.90 -20.69 -5.82
C LEU A 233 18.67 -21.81 -6.51
N ARG A 234 18.77 -21.76 -7.83
CA ARG A 234 19.48 -22.76 -8.64
C ARG A 234 20.14 -22.12 -9.85
N LYS A 235 21.30 -22.63 -10.22
CA LYS A 235 21.97 -22.36 -11.50
C LYS A 235 21.34 -23.19 -12.62
N ASN A 236 21.14 -22.55 -13.77
CA ASN A 236 20.84 -23.21 -15.04
C ASN A 236 21.63 -22.51 -16.15
N GLY A 237 22.79 -23.06 -16.50
CA GLY A 237 23.73 -22.39 -17.42
C GLY A 237 24.14 -21.01 -16.90
N ASN A 238 23.91 -19.98 -17.71
CA ASN A 238 24.26 -18.58 -17.41
C ASN A 238 23.13 -17.82 -16.70
N THR A 239 22.15 -18.55 -16.16
CA THR A 239 20.98 -17.97 -15.50
C THR A 239 20.83 -18.52 -14.09
N LEU A 240 20.51 -17.63 -13.14
CA LEU A 240 20.06 -18.03 -11.81
C LEU A 240 18.53 -18.04 -11.76
N ILE A 241 17.94 -19.18 -11.43
CA ILE A 241 16.50 -19.32 -11.22
C ILE A 241 16.22 -19.15 -9.74
N PHE A 242 15.60 -18.03 -9.38
CA PHE A 242 15.22 -17.70 -8.01
C PHE A 242 13.71 -17.85 -7.83
N LYS A 243 13.29 -18.76 -6.95
CA LYS A 243 11.94 -18.77 -6.41
C LYS A 243 11.95 -18.02 -5.08
N THR A 244 11.25 -16.89 -5.01
CA THR A 244 11.01 -16.21 -3.73
C THR A 244 9.80 -16.80 -3.03
N ALA A 245 9.74 -16.63 -1.71
CA ALA A 245 8.63 -17.03 -0.85
C ALA A 245 8.37 -15.95 0.21
N PRO A 246 7.34 -15.10 0.06
CA PRO A 246 7.11 -13.94 0.94
C PRO A 246 7.05 -14.25 2.44
N LYS A 247 6.60 -15.45 2.77
CA LYS A 247 6.45 -15.94 4.15
C LYS A 247 7.69 -16.63 4.71
N ALA A 248 8.72 -16.85 3.89
CA ALA A 248 9.97 -17.45 4.34
C ALA A 248 10.84 -16.42 5.06
N ALA A 249 11.32 -16.78 6.25
CA ALA A 249 12.29 -15.98 6.99
C ALA A 249 13.69 -16.08 6.35
N ASN A 250 14.54 -15.08 6.60
CA ASN A 250 15.97 -15.09 6.29
C ASN A 250 16.34 -15.35 4.81
N GLN A 251 15.49 -14.96 3.86
CA GLN A 251 15.74 -15.15 2.42
C GLN A 251 17.09 -14.58 1.97
N ARG A 252 17.48 -13.42 2.50
CA ARG A 252 18.79 -12.81 2.25
C ARG A 252 19.94 -13.76 2.59
N ARG A 253 19.94 -14.32 3.80
CA ARG A 253 20.99 -15.26 4.27
C ARG A 253 21.01 -16.54 3.45
N PHE A 254 19.85 -17.01 3.00
CA PHE A 254 19.76 -18.15 2.08
C PHE A 254 20.44 -17.86 0.74
N ILE A 255 20.20 -16.66 0.18
CA ILE A 255 20.82 -16.22 -1.08
C ILE A 255 22.33 -16.07 -0.91
N GLU A 256 22.78 -15.36 0.11
CA GLU A 256 24.20 -15.15 0.43
C GLU A 256 24.94 -16.50 0.55
N ALA A 257 24.40 -17.43 1.33
CA ALA A 257 24.99 -18.75 1.51
C ALA A 257 25.09 -19.52 0.18
N TYR A 258 24.10 -19.41 -0.71
CA TYR A 258 24.18 -20.04 -2.03
C TYR A 258 25.26 -19.39 -2.90
N LEU A 259 25.33 -18.06 -2.92
CA LEU A 259 26.28 -17.31 -3.74
C LEU A 259 27.74 -17.55 -3.34
N LEU A 260 28.02 -17.72 -2.04
CA LEU A 260 29.35 -18.07 -1.53
C LEU A 260 29.80 -19.50 -1.91
N ASN A 261 28.90 -20.35 -2.40
CA ASN A 261 29.18 -21.75 -2.77
C ASN A 261 28.96 -22.02 -4.27
N LEU A 262 29.08 -20.99 -5.11
CA LEU A 262 28.90 -21.06 -6.57
C LEU A 262 30.01 -21.84 -7.30
#